data_AF-A0A6N8DMH5-F1
#
_entry.id   AF-A0A6N8DMH5-F1
#
_cell.length_a   1.000
_cell.length_b   1.000
_cell.length_c   1.000
_cell.angle_alpha   90.00
_cell.angle_beta   90.00
_cell.angle_gamma   90.00
#
_symmetry.space_group_name_H-M   'P 1'
#
loop_
_entity.id
_entity.type
_entity.pdbx_description
1 polymer ?
#
loop_
_entity_poly.entity_id
_entity_poly.type
_entity_poly.pdbx_seq_one_letter_code
_entity_poly.pdbx_strand_id
1 'polypeptide(L)'
;MIRPDNPLITLGLAVSYMMSKPAFAHLQFGDWSRVLVGQINRGHYYCLLDRDNRMQGFVGWALATRENAEAWVDGRRGLSYAESVEGDCLILNAWIADTPQAHRVLLDAARTVASGKKTLYFKRHYKDGSVRAMRLNVNAFVPNHIAGKAAAEAVVAACHERSS
;
A
#
# COMPACT_ATOMS: atom_id res chain seq x y z
N MET A 1 -6.09 -8.23 8.95
CA MET A 1 -5.12 -8.13 7.84
C MET A 1 -4.81 -9.55 7.43
N ILE A 2 -5.11 -9.95 6.20
CA ILE A 2 -4.89 -11.32 5.74
C ILE A 2 -3.99 -11.22 4.51
N ARG A 3 -2.81 -11.81 4.59
CA ARG A 3 -1.96 -12.08 3.44
C ARG A 3 -2.17 -13.57 3.12
N PRO A 4 -2.85 -13.93 2.02
CA PRO A 4 -2.88 -15.32 1.60
C PRO A 4 -1.44 -15.83 1.42
N ASP A 5 -1.15 -17.03 1.91
CA ASP A 5 0.21 -17.59 1.86
C ASP A 5 0.67 -17.90 0.43
N ASN A 6 -0.28 -18.01 -0.51
CA ASN A 6 0.01 -18.29 -1.91
C ASN A 6 -0.02 -17.00 -2.77
N PRO A 7 1.10 -16.58 -3.37
CA PRO A 7 1.18 -15.37 -4.18
C PRO A 7 0.31 -15.43 -5.45
N LEU A 8 0.08 -16.62 -6.03
CA LEU A 8 -0.77 -16.77 -7.21
C LEU A 8 -2.25 -16.54 -6.87
N ILE A 9 -2.70 -17.02 -5.70
CA ILE A 9 -4.05 -16.77 -5.20
C ILE A 9 -4.24 -15.27 -4.96
N THR A 10 -3.29 -14.63 -4.28
CA THR A 10 -3.34 -13.17 -4.05
C THR A 10 -3.40 -12.40 -5.36
N LEU A 11 -2.59 -12.78 -6.36
CA LEU A 11 -2.59 -12.11 -7.66
C LEU A 11 -3.94 -12.21 -8.35
N GLY A 12 -4.54 -13.41 -8.39
CA GLY A 12 -5.87 -13.63 -8.96
C GLY A 12 -6.95 -12.78 -8.29
N LEU A 13 -6.95 -12.74 -6.95
CA LEU A 13 -7.88 -11.91 -6.17
C LEU A 13 -7.66 -10.42 -6.42
N ALA A 14 -6.40 -9.94 -6.41
CA ALA A 14 -6.07 -8.54 -6.60
C ALA A 14 -6.47 -8.04 -8.00
N VAL A 15 -6.17 -8.82 -9.03
CA VAL A 15 -6.55 -8.52 -10.42
C VAL A 15 -8.06 -8.45 -10.57
N SER A 16 -8.78 -9.49 -10.11
CA SER A 16 -10.25 -9.58 -10.19
C SER A 16 -10.92 -8.41 -9.45
N TYR A 17 -10.39 -8.05 -8.29
CA TYR A 17 -10.86 -6.92 -7.50
C TYR A 17 -10.61 -5.58 -8.20
N MET A 18 -9.39 -5.32 -8.67
CA MET A 18 -9.01 -4.02 -9.24
C MET A 18 -9.65 -3.76 -10.59
N MET A 19 -9.82 -4.78 -11.44
CA MET A 19 -10.44 -4.59 -12.75
C MET A 19 -11.90 -4.11 -12.67
N SER A 20 -12.58 -4.34 -11.53
CA SER A 20 -13.93 -3.81 -11.27
C SER A 20 -13.95 -2.30 -10.99
N LYS A 21 -12.80 -1.66 -10.83
CA LYS A 21 -12.68 -0.27 -10.39
C LYS A 21 -12.34 0.65 -11.57
N PRO A 22 -13.03 1.79 -11.75
CA PRO A 22 -12.79 2.69 -12.88
C PRO A 22 -11.33 3.14 -13.03
N ALA A 23 -10.61 3.32 -11.92
CA ALA A 23 -9.21 3.75 -11.92
C ALA A 23 -8.24 2.73 -12.55
N PHE A 24 -8.63 1.46 -12.63
CA PHE A 24 -7.77 0.39 -13.15
C PHE A 24 -8.37 -0.30 -14.39
N ALA A 25 -9.68 -0.17 -14.63
CA ALA A 25 -10.38 -0.81 -15.74
C ALA A 25 -9.84 -0.45 -17.13
N HIS A 26 -9.21 0.72 -17.28
CA HIS A 26 -8.66 1.20 -18.55
C HIS A 26 -7.14 1.01 -18.69
N LEU A 27 -6.48 0.47 -17.66
CA LEU A 27 -5.05 0.19 -17.72
C LEU A 27 -4.79 -1.07 -18.56
N GLN A 28 -3.69 -1.07 -19.32
CA GLN A 28 -3.25 -2.25 -20.04
C GLN A 28 -2.94 -3.37 -19.04
N PHE A 29 -3.59 -4.53 -19.24
CA PHE A 29 -3.50 -5.65 -18.30
C PHE A 29 -2.05 -6.09 -18.05
N GLY A 30 -1.23 -6.16 -19.09
CA GLY A 30 0.18 -6.57 -18.98
C GLY A 30 1.01 -5.63 -18.11
N ASP A 31 0.76 -4.32 -18.19
CA ASP A 31 1.52 -3.35 -17.39
C ASP A 31 1.07 -3.36 -15.94
N TRP A 32 -0.23 -3.43 -15.69
CA TRP A 32 -0.76 -3.47 -14.33
C TRP A 32 -0.44 -4.79 -13.61
N SER A 33 -0.60 -5.93 -14.29
CA SER A 33 -0.26 -7.24 -13.74
C SER A 33 1.22 -7.33 -13.39
N ARG A 34 2.13 -6.75 -14.19
CA ARG A 34 3.57 -6.69 -13.88
C ARG A 34 3.86 -5.95 -12.57
N VAL A 35 3.16 -4.84 -12.30
CA VAL A 35 3.28 -4.10 -11.04
C VAL A 35 2.82 -4.96 -9.85
N LEU A 36 1.66 -5.60 -9.97
CA LEU A 36 1.11 -6.46 -8.92
C LEU A 36 1.98 -7.68 -8.64
N VAL A 37 2.43 -8.38 -9.69
CA VAL A 37 3.35 -9.52 -9.58
C VAL A 37 4.62 -9.12 -8.85
N GLY A 38 5.20 -7.98 -9.20
CA GLY A 38 6.40 -7.46 -8.53
C GLY A 38 6.19 -7.24 -7.04
N GLN A 39 5.11 -6.55 -6.66
CA GLN A 39 4.79 -6.27 -5.25
C GLN A 39 4.49 -7.56 -4.47
N ILE A 40 3.72 -8.47 -5.06
CA ILE A 40 3.28 -9.71 -4.42
C ILE A 40 4.45 -10.66 -4.20
N ASN A 41 5.31 -10.86 -5.21
CA ASN A 41 6.45 -11.76 -5.11
C ASN A 41 7.50 -11.26 -4.10
N ARG A 42 7.64 -9.94 -3.92
CA ARG A 42 8.49 -9.35 -2.87
C ARG A 42 7.84 -9.33 -1.48
N GLY A 43 6.55 -9.64 -1.38
CA GLY A 43 5.78 -9.45 -0.14
C GLY A 43 5.57 -7.98 0.24
N HIS A 44 5.71 -7.06 -0.71
CA HIS A 44 5.52 -5.62 -0.53
C HIS A 44 4.06 -5.21 -0.78
N TYR A 45 3.14 -5.86 -0.06
CA TYR A 45 1.72 -5.56 -0.15
C TYR A 45 0.99 -5.93 1.13
N TYR A 46 -0.18 -5.33 1.30
CA TYR A 46 -1.22 -5.80 2.19
C TYR A 46 -2.55 -5.83 1.45
N CYS A 47 -3.37 -6.84 1.75
CA CYS A 47 -4.75 -6.89 1.34
C CYS A 47 -5.67 -7.10 2.54
N LEU A 48 -6.91 -6.64 2.38
CA LEU A 48 -7.99 -6.89 3.31
C LEU A 48 -9.00 -7.80 2.62
N LEU A 49 -9.28 -8.96 3.22
CA LEU A 49 -10.34 -9.86 2.81
C LEU A 49 -11.49 -9.78 3.82
N ASP A 50 -12.72 -9.89 3.36
CA ASP A 50 -13.87 -10.14 4.23
C ASP A 50 -14.02 -11.63 4.57
N ARG A 51 -15.11 -12.00 5.25
CA ARG A 51 -15.40 -13.38 5.65
C ARG A 51 -15.64 -14.33 4.49
N ASP A 52 -15.99 -13.80 3.32
CA ASP A 52 -16.26 -14.56 2.09
C ASP A 52 -15.04 -14.60 1.16
N ASN A 53 -13.85 -14.22 1.66
CA ASN A 53 -12.62 -14.09 0.88
C ASN A 53 -12.68 -13.07 -0.26
N ARG A 54 -13.58 -12.09 -0.20
CA ARG A 54 -13.60 -11.00 -1.17
C ARG A 54 -12.68 -9.88 -0.73
N MET A 55 -11.91 -9.35 -1.67
CA MET A 55 -10.99 -8.26 -1.39
C MET A 55 -11.75 -6.96 -1.19
N GLN A 56 -11.48 -6.29 -0.06
CA GLN A 56 -12.07 -5.01 0.36
C GLN A 56 -11.09 -3.85 0.25
N GLY A 57 -9.81 -4.18 0.00
CA GLY A 57 -8.78 -3.20 -0.25
C GLY A 57 -7.41 -3.82 -0.45
N PHE A 58 -6.54 -3.06 -1.09
CA PHE A 58 -5.17 -3.43 -1.41
C PHE A 58 -4.26 -2.22 -1.33
N VAL A 59 -3.08 -2.40 -0.73
CA VAL A 59 -1.97 -1.47 -0.83
C VAL A 59 -0.73 -2.25 -1.24
N GLY A 60 0.00 -1.73 -2.22
CA GLY A 60 1.26 -2.29 -2.68
C GLY A 60 2.33 -1.21 -2.78
N TRP A 61 3.57 -1.58 -2.51
CA TRP A 61 4.67 -0.63 -2.46
C TRP A 61 5.97 -1.13 -3.09
N ALA A 62 6.87 -0.17 -3.29
CA ALA A 62 8.28 -0.40 -3.57
C ALA A 62 9.12 0.40 -2.58
N LEU A 63 10.26 -0.16 -2.19
CA LEU A 63 11.32 0.58 -1.49
C LEU A 63 12.36 0.95 -2.53
N ALA A 64 12.79 2.20 -2.53
CA ALA A 64 13.71 2.71 -3.53
C ALA A 64 14.64 3.75 -2.93
N THR A 65 15.78 3.97 -3.60
CA THR A 65 16.58 5.17 -3.37
C THR A 65 15.81 6.41 -3.79
N ARG A 66 16.19 7.57 -3.26
CA ARG A 66 15.61 8.86 -3.68
C ARG A 66 15.69 9.07 -5.19
N GLU A 67 16.85 8.80 -5.80
CA GLU A 67 17.06 8.95 -7.24
C GLU A 67 16.04 8.15 -8.06
N ASN A 68 15.87 6.87 -7.72
CA ASN A 68 14.94 5.97 -8.38
C ASN A 68 13.48 6.40 -8.17
N ALA A 69 13.14 6.88 -6.97
CA ALA A 69 11.80 7.37 -6.67
C ALA A 69 11.45 8.65 -7.44
N GLU A 70 12.39 9.60 -7.54
CA GLU A 70 12.20 10.82 -8.34
C GLU A 70 12.04 10.47 -9.84
N ALA A 71 12.88 9.57 -10.36
CA ALA A 71 12.76 9.10 -11.75
C ALA A 71 11.40 8.44 -12.03
N TRP A 72 10.86 7.66 -11.08
CA TRP A 72 9.53 7.07 -11.19
C TRP A 72 8.43 8.12 -11.19
N VAL A 73 8.53 9.12 -10.30
CA VAL A 73 7.55 10.19 -10.21
C VAL A 73 7.50 11.03 -11.48
N ASP A 74 8.65 11.39 -12.02
CA ASP A 74 8.77 12.17 -13.26
C ASP A 74 8.31 11.40 -14.51
N GLY A 75 7.97 10.11 -14.37
CA GLY A 75 7.52 9.27 -15.47
C GLY A 75 8.64 8.88 -16.44
N ARG A 76 9.91 9.11 -16.07
CA ARG A 76 11.07 8.80 -16.90
C ARG A 76 11.24 7.30 -17.12
N ARG A 77 10.94 6.49 -16.09
CA ARG A 77 10.92 5.02 -16.17
C ARG A 77 10.15 4.38 -15.02
N GLY A 78 9.74 3.12 -15.20
CA GLY A 78 9.32 2.25 -14.10
C GLY A 78 10.52 1.77 -13.27
N LEU A 79 10.25 1.25 -12.07
CA LEU A 79 11.28 0.58 -11.26
C LEU A 79 11.45 -0.88 -11.72
N SER A 80 12.69 -1.33 -11.82
CA SER A 80 12.99 -2.76 -11.91
C SER A 80 12.74 -3.46 -10.57
N TYR A 81 12.80 -4.80 -10.57
CA TYR A 81 12.70 -5.57 -9.34
C TYR A 81 13.76 -5.17 -8.31
N ALA A 82 15.04 -5.13 -8.73
CA ALA A 82 16.17 -4.81 -7.85
C ALA A 82 16.03 -3.42 -7.22
N GLU A 83 15.53 -2.45 -7.98
CA GLU A 83 15.31 -1.07 -7.51
C GLU A 83 14.08 -0.91 -6.62
N SER A 84 13.31 -1.97 -6.41
CA SER A 84 12.06 -1.97 -5.64
C SER A 84 12.15 -2.70 -4.29
N VAL A 85 13.32 -3.25 -3.95
CA VAL A 85 13.52 -4.08 -2.75
C VAL A 85 13.88 -3.25 -1.53
N GLU A 86 14.76 -2.26 -1.68
CA GLU A 86 15.32 -1.51 -0.56
C GLU A 86 15.54 -0.03 -0.87
N GLY A 87 15.73 0.74 0.20
CA GLY A 87 15.98 2.17 0.13
C GLY A 87 15.30 2.96 1.24
N ASP A 88 15.61 4.26 1.25
CA ASP A 88 15.11 5.22 2.24
C ASP A 88 13.79 5.87 1.82
N CYS A 89 13.28 5.56 0.62
CA CYS A 89 12.01 6.06 0.12
C CYS A 89 10.99 4.94 -0.03
N LEU A 90 9.71 5.27 0.18
CA LEU A 90 8.56 4.40 -0.03
C LEU A 90 7.74 4.93 -1.20
N ILE A 91 7.42 4.07 -2.17
CA ILE A 91 6.48 4.39 -3.24
C ILE A 91 5.21 3.58 -3.04
N LEU A 92 4.06 4.26 -2.94
CA LEU A 92 2.75 3.62 -3.04
C LEU A 92 2.27 3.71 -4.49
N ASN A 93 2.51 2.64 -5.24
CA ASN A 93 2.14 2.50 -6.65
C ASN A 93 0.86 1.69 -6.85
N ALA A 94 0.30 1.09 -5.79
CA ALA A 94 -1.04 0.51 -5.81
C ALA A 94 -1.78 0.86 -4.52
N TRP A 95 -2.96 1.48 -4.64
CA TRP A 95 -3.82 1.77 -3.51
C TRP A 95 -5.28 1.75 -3.93
N ILE A 96 -6.09 0.96 -3.24
CA ILE A 96 -7.54 0.96 -3.38
C ILE A 96 -8.20 0.45 -2.10
N ALA A 97 -9.34 1.03 -1.74
CA ALA A 97 -10.14 0.61 -0.60
C ALA A 97 -11.62 0.91 -0.89
N ASP A 98 -12.50 -0.05 -0.63
CA ASP A 98 -13.93 0.10 -0.93
C ASP A 98 -14.70 0.82 0.19
N THR A 99 -14.17 0.82 1.41
CA THR A 99 -14.82 1.41 2.57
C THR A 99 -13.87 2.31 3.37
N PRO A 100 -14.39 3.33 4.09
CA PRO A 100 -13.59 4.12 5.01
C PRO A 100 -12.87 3.30 6.09
N GLN A 101 -13.46 2.18 6.49
CA GLN A 101 -12.88 1.21 7.43
C GLN A 101 -11.68 0.52 6.80
N ALA A 102 -11.82 -0.04 5.59
CA ALA A 102 -10.72 -0.65 4.85
C ALA A 102 -9.60 0.37 4.60
N HIS A 103 -9.95 1.60 4.22
CA HIS A 103 -9.01 2.68 4.01
C HIS A 103 -8.16 2.94 5.28
N ARG A 104 -8.81 3.07 6.44
CA ARG A 104 -8.11 3.29 7.72
C ARG A 104 -7.15 2.15 8.06
N VAL A 105 -7.59 0.90 7.88
CA VAL A 105 -6.75 -0.29 8.12
C VAL A 105 -5.51 -0.28 7.22
N LEU A 106 -5.68 -0.02 5.92
CA LEU A 106 -4.56 0.04 4.97
C LEU A 106 -3.63 1.24 5.25
N LEU A 107 -4.18 2.37 5.69
CA LEU A 107 -3.40 3.55 6.08
C LEU A 107 -2.53 3.30 7.29
N ASP A 108 -3.05 2.63 8.30
CA ASP A 108 -2.26 2.23 9.45
C ASP A 108 -1.16 1.24 9.06
N ALA A 109 -1.45 0.27 8.19
CA ALA A 109 -0.44 -0.66 7.69
C ALA A 109 0.65 0.05 6.87
N ALA A 110 0.27 0.97 5.98
CA ALA A 110 1.20 1.76 5.19
C ALA A 110 2.08 2.68 6.06
N ARG A 111 1.55 3.20 7.17
CA ARG A 111 2.32 3.98 8.16
C ARG A 111 3.39 3.12 8.82
N THR A 112 3.07 1.88 9.20
CA THR A 112 4.07 0.95 9.74
C THR A 112 5.21 0.70 8.76
N VAL A 113 4.89 0.48 7.48
CA VAL A 113 5.90 0.30 6.41
C VAL A 113 6.71 1.58 6.16
N ALA A 114 6.07 2.74 6.26
CA ALA A 114 6.74 4.03 6.09
C ALA A 114 7.67 4.39 7.26
N SER A 115 7.53 3.74 8.41
CA SER A 115 8.40 3.98 9.56
C SER A 115 9.88 3.77 9.20
N GLY A 116 10.72 4.74 9.54
CA GLY A 116 12.15 4.73 9.19
C GLY A 116 12.46 5.10 7.73
N LYS A 117 11.45 5.39 6.90
CA LYS A 117 11.64 5.97 5.57
C LYS A 117 11.69 7.49 5.67
N LYS A 118 12.34 8.15 4.70
CA LYS A 118 12.48 9.60 4.62
C LYS A 118 11.36 10.24 3.80
N THR A 119 10.92 9.59 2.73
CA THR A 119 9.93 10.18 1.83
C THR A 119 8.98 9.14 1.27
N LEU A 120 7.70 9.50 1.27
CA LEU A 120 6.62 8.76 0.65
C LEU A 120 6.27 9.41 -0.70
N TYR A 121 6.29 8.62 -1.75
CA TYR A 121 5.93 9.01 -3.10
C TYR A 121 4.67 8.26 -3.54
N PHE A 122 3.77 8.96 -4.23
CA PHE A 122 2.60 8.34 -4.86
C PHE A 122 2.06 9.23 -5.97
N LYS A 123 1.18 8.69 -6.81
CA LYS A 123 0.49 9.43 -7.86
C LYS A 123 -1.02 9.44 -7.56
N ARG A 124 -1.64 10.60 -7.70
CA ARG A 124 -3.11 10.75 -7.66
C ARG A 124 -3.62 10.79 -9.09
N HIS A 125 -4.57 9.91 -9.40
CA HIS A 125 -5.30 9.90 -10.65
C HIS A 125 -6.64 10.61 -10.44
N TYR A 126 -6.91 11.62 -11.23
CA TYR A 126 -8.14 12.41 -11.16
C TYR A 126 -9.13 11.99 -12.25
N LYS A 127 -10.41 12.36 -12.08
CA LYS A 127 -11.49 11.99 -13.01
C LYS A 127 -11.31 12.56 -14.41
N ASP A 128 -10.58 13.67 -14.53
CA ASP A 128 -10.22 14.31 -15.80
C ASP A 128 -9.04 13.60 -16.52
N GLY A 129 -8.55 12.49 -15.96
CA GLY A 129 -7.40 11.74 -16.48
C GLY A 129 -6.05 12.34 -16.09
N SER A 130 -6.02 13.50 -15.42
CA SER A 130 -4.77 14.09 -14.96
C SER A 130 -4.15 13.24 -13.86
N VAL A 131 -2.82 13.22 -13.83
CA VAL A 131 -2.04 12.49 -12.83
C VAL A 131 -1.13 13.48 -12.12
N ARG A 132 -1.24 13.55 -10.79
CA ARG A 132 -0.38 14.40 -9.96
C ARG A 132 0.55 13.57 -9.10
N ALA A 133 1.84 13.82 -9.30
CA ALA A 133 2.91 13.40 -8.43
C ALA A 133 2.80 14.01 -7.03
N MET A 134 2.93 13.18 -6.00
CA MET A 134 2.94 13.60 -4.61
C MET A 134 4.22 13.14 -3.92
N ARG A 135 4.79 14.03 -3.09
CA ARG A 135 5.97 13.79 -2.26
C ARG A 135 5.62 14.23 -0.85
N LEU A 136 5.65 13.30 0.10
CA LEU A 136 5.42 13.60 1.50
C LEU A 136 6.67 13.23 2.29
N ASN A 137 7.27 14.20 2.96
CA ASN A 137 8.33 13.89 3.92
C ASN A 137 7.71 13.09 5.07
N VAL A 138 8.30 11.94 5.36
CA VAL A 138 7.87 11.09 6.47
C VAL A 138 8.52 11.67 7.73
N ASN A 139 7.99 12.81 8.16
CA ASN A 139 8.43 13.47 9.40
C ASN A 139 8.11 12.57 10.62
N ALA A 140 8.62 12.97 11.80
CA ALA A 140 8.40 12.34 13.11
C ALA A 140 6.92 12.10 13.54
N PHE A 141 5.95 12.49 12.70
CA PHE A 141 4.52 12.30 12.91
C PHE A 141 4.06 10.85 12.74
N VAL A 142 4.73 10.05 11.90
CA VAL A 142 4.40 8.63 11.71
C VAL A 142 4.76 7.79 12.95
N PRO A 143 5.97 7.92 13.53
CA PRO A 143 6.29 7.27 14.81
C PRO A 143 5.32 7.62 15.94
N ASN A 144 4.95 8.90 16.11
CA ASN A 144 4.07 9.34 17.20
C ASN A 144 2.63 8.79 17.08
N HIS A 145 2.12 8.62 15.86
CA HIS A 145 0.81 7.99 15.65
C HIS A 145 0.83 6.48 15.88
N ILE A 146 1.91 5.80 15.48
CA ILE A 146 2.09 4.36 15.75
C ILE A 146 2.17 4.13 17.27
N ALA A 147 2.97 4.93 17.98
CA ALA A 147 3.09 4.87 19.43
C ALA A 147 1.76 5.17 20.16
N GLY A 148 1.03 6.20 19.72
CA GLY A 148 -0.28 6.54 20.30
C GLY A 148 -1.32 5.43 20.12
N LYS A 149 -1.29 4.70 19.01
CA LYS A 149 -2.19 3.56 18.76
C LYS A 149 -1.82 2.35 19.61
N ALA A 150 -0.55 1.99 19.70
CA ALA A 150 -0.10 0.89 20.56
C ALA A 150 -0.46 1.14 22.04
N ALA A 151 -0.33 2.39 22.50
CA ALA A 151 -0.76 2.78 23.84
C ALA A 151 -2.29 2.66 24.02
N ALA A 152 -3.09 3.10 23.04
CA ALA A 152 -4.54 2.98 23.09
C ALA A 152 -5.03 1.53 23.07
N GLU A 153 -4.42 0.67 22.24
CA GLU A 153 -4.73 -0.77 22.18
C GLU A 153 -4.36 -1.48 23.49
N ALA A 154 -3.23 -1.12 24.11
CA ALA A 154 -2.82 -1.65 25.41
C ALA A 154 -3.77 -1.25 26.55
N VAL A 155 -4.27 -0.01 26.55
CA VAL A 155 -5.27 0.46 27.54
C VAL A 155 -6.59 -0.29 27.37
N VAL A 156 -7.07 -0.49 26.14
CA VAL A 156 -8.30 -1.23 25.86
C VAL A 156 -8.17 -2.71 26.28
N ALA A 157 -7.03 -3.35 25.99
CA ALA A 157 -6.75 -4.71 26.44
C ALA A 157 -6.74 -4.82 27.99
N ALA A 158 -6.07 -3.90 28.68
CA ALA A 158 -6.01 -3.86 30.14
C ALA A 158 -7.37 -3.59 30.81
N CYS A 159 -8.29 -2.89 30.15
CA CYS A 159 -9.66 -2.69 30.63
C CYS A 159 -10.53 -3.96 30.46
N HIS A 160 -10.29 -4.76 29.41
CA HIS A 160 -10.99 -6.01 29.20
C HIS A 160 -10.55 -7.12 30.17
N GLU A 161 -9.27 -7.18 30.54
CA GLU A 161 -8.75 -8.15 31.52
C GLU A 161 -9.22 -7.91 32.96
N ARG A 162 -9.61 -6.67 33.32
CA ARG A 162 -10.17 -6.34 34.65
C ARG A 162 -11.68 -6.57 34.76
N SER A 163 -12.33 -6.94 33.66
CA SER A 163 -13.77 -7.16 33.59
C SER A 163 -14.15 -8.64 33.45
N SER A 164 -13.17 -9.55 33.59
CA SER A 164 -13.33 -11.00 33.70
C SER A 164 -12.99 -11.47 35.12
#